data_AF-C8W850-F1
#
_entry.id   AF-C8W850-F1
#
_cell.length_a   1.000
_cell.length_b   1.000
_cell.length_c   1.000
_cell.angle_alpha   90.00
_cell.angle_beta   90.00
_cell.angle_gamma   90.00
#
_symmetry.space_group_name_H-M   'P 1'
#
loop_
_entity.id
_entity.type
_entity.pdbx_description
1 polymer ?
#
loop_
_entity_poly.entity_id
_entity_poly.type
_entity_poly.pdbx_seq_one_letter_code
_entity_poly.pdbx_strand_id
1 'polypeptide(L)'
;MFEGLTKHLPAIEKAERFGNWVVDRESKGTMDDPIQMPYVDYETTVTNVDQAIYDFADGHPEYELTHYRDILERNGLEWGRQAMSRADVSDLDGQAVMALLLGAVRAERFCDGALLGFFEDGSIRRWLLRLREIDNGGSNER
;
A
#
# COMPACT_ATOMS: atom_id res chain seq x y z
N MET A 1 -4.34 17.97 -0.58
CA MET A 1 -5.31 17.00 -0.04
C MET A 1 -4.59 15.74 0.41
N PHE A 2 -3.68 15.21 -0.41
CA PHE A 2 -2.94 13.98 -0.16
C PHE A 2 -1.55 14.21 0.46
N GLU A 3 -1.21 15.43 0.88
CA GLU A 3 0.08 15.78 1.49
C GLU A 3 0.48 14.86 2.66
N GLY A 4 -0.50 14.42 3.46
CA GLY A 4 -0.30 13.45 4.55
C GLY A 4 0.31 12.13 4.10
N LEU A 5 0.03 11.71 2.85
CA LEU A 5 0.56 10.50 2.22
C LEU A 5 1.83 10.80 1.42
N THR A 6 1.80 11.86 0.59
CA THR A 6 2.88 12.14 -0.36
C THR A 6 4.15 12.65 0.32
N LYS A 7 4.08 13.15 1.56
CA LYS A 7 5.26 13.46 2.39
C LYS A 7 6.19 12.28 2.63
N HIS A 8 5.72 11.04 2.46
CA HIS A 8 6.52 9.82 2.65
C HIS A 8 7.39 9.46 1.43
N LEU A 9 7.16 10.08 0.25
CA LEU A 9 7.91 9.82 -0.97
C LEU A 9 9.45 9.90 -0.80
N PRO A 10 10.03 10.94 -0.15
CA PRO A 10 11.47 11.01 0.03
C PRO A 10 12.06 9.88 0.88
N ALA A 11 11.29 9.36 1.84
CA ALA A 11 11.73 8.23 2.66
C ALA A 11 11.70 6.93 1.84
N ILE A 12 10.66 6.72 1.04
CA ILE A 12 10.55 5.57 0.12
C ILE A 12 11.69 5.57 -0.90
N GLU A 13 12.02 6.72 -1.49
CA GLU A 13 13.07 6.84 -2.51
C GLU A 13 14.49 6.62 -1.97
N LYS A 14 14.70 6.86 -0.68
CA LYS A 14 15.99 6.66 -0.01
C LYS A 14 16.10 5.31 0.69
N ALA A 15 15.00 4.57 0.80
CA ALA A 15 14.98 3.29 1.49
C ALA A 15 15.82 2.26 0.72
N GLU A 16 16.77 1.62 1.41
CA GLU A 16 17.53 0.50 0.85
C GLU A 16 16.72 -0.80 0.84
N ARG A 17 15.77 -0.92 1.77
CA ARG A 17 14.87 -2.06 1.94
C ARG A 17 13.54 -1.61 2.56
N PHE A 18 12.52 -2.45 2.47
CA PHE A 18 11.18 -2.17 3.03
C PHE A 18 10.76 -3.17 4.11
N GLY A 19 11.44 -4.30 4.21
CA GLY A 19 11.25 -5.30 5.26
C GLY A 19 12.16 -6.50 5.02
N ASN A 20 12.19 -7.44 5.97
CA ASN A 20 12.93 -8.69 5.84
C ASN A 20 12.06 -9.87 6.25
N TRP A 21 12.14 -10.97 5.49
CA TRP A 21 11.50 -12.22 5.88
C TRP A 21 12.22 -12.84 7.07
N VAL A 22 11.50 -13.02 8.17
CA VAL A 22 11.93 -13.78 9.34
C VAL A 22 11.42 -15.20 9.18
N VAL A 23 12.34 -16.15 9.07
CA VAL A 23 12.05 -17.57 8.91
C VAL A 23 12.66 -18.32 10.08
N ASP A 24 11.81 -19.00 10.84
CA ASP A 24 12.25 -19.89 11.89
C ASP A 24 12.97 -21.11 11.28
N ARG A 25 14.20 -21.34 11.76
CA ARG A 25 15.05 -22.46 11.35
C ARG A 25 15.51 -23.30 12.53
N GLU A 26 15.10 -22.93 13.74
CA GLU A 26 15.63 -23.49 14.99
C GLU A 26 14.59 -24.36 15.70
N SER A 27 13.31 -23.99 15.67
CA SER A 27 12.26 -24.76 16.35
C SER A 27 12.05 -26.14 15.75
N LYS A 28 11.76 -27.11 16.63
CA LYS A 28 11.63 -28.54 16.29
C LYS A 28 10.27 -28.89 15.70
N GLY A 29 9.27 -28.02 15.81
CA GLY A 29 7.90 -28.27 15.36
C GLY A 29 7.13 -29.26 16.23
N THR A 30 7.50 -29.39 17.50
CA THR A 30 6.77 -30.22 18.48
C THR A 30 5.72 -29.38 19.22
N MET A 31 4.84 -30.01 20.02
CA MET A 31 3.88 -29.27 20.85
C MET A 31 4.57 -28.33 21.85
N ASP A 32 5.72 -28.74 22.40
CA ASP A 32 6.48 -27.96 23.38
C ASP A 32 7.48 -26.97 22.74
N ASP A 33 7.71 -27.07 21.42
CA ASP A 33 8.60 -26.20 20.63
C ASP A 33 8.05 -26.06 19.19
N PRO A 34 6.93 -25.33 19.02
CA PRO A 34 6.26 -25.20 17.74
C PRO A 34 7.03 -24.28 16.79
N ILE A 35 6.98 -24.59 15.49
CA ILE A 35 7.53 -23.73 14.44
C ILE A 35 6.78 -22.39 14.44
N GLN A 36 7.52 -21.29 14.49
CA GLN A 36 6.98 -19.98 14.18
C GLN A 36 6.79 -19.85 12.67
N MET A 37 5.57 -19.51 12.24
CA MET A 37 5.29 -19.28 10.83
C MET A 37 6.11 -18.09 10.32
N PRO A 38 6.66 -18.16 9.09
CA PRO A 38 7.39 -17.04 8.52
C PRO A 38 6.56 -15.77 8.46
N TYR A 39 7.17 -14.64 8.80
CA TYR A 39 6.53 -13.33 8.75
C TYR A 39 7.51 -12.29 8.20
N VAL A 40 6.99 -11.11 7.84
CA VAL A 40 7.81 -9.98 7.42
C VAL A 40 8.00 -9.02 8.59
N ASP A 41 9.26 -8.72 8.90
CA ASP A 41 9.63 -7.61 9.78
C ASP A 41 9.76 -6.34 8.93
N TYR A 42 8.80 -5.43 9.07
CA TYR A 42 8.67 -4.24 8.23
C TYR A 42 9.50 -3.06 8.73
N GLU A 43 10.14 -2.35 7.80
CA GLU A 43 10.84 -1.11 8.11
C GLU A 43 9.87 0.00 8.53
N THR A 44 10.37 0.95 9.32
CA THR A 44 9.56 2.09 9.81
C THR A 44 8.95 2.91 8.65
N THR A 45 9.58 2.93 7.48
CA THR A 45 9.02 3.59 6.29
C THR A 45 7.71 2.95 5.85
N VAL A 46 7.60 1.62 5.88
CA VAL A 46 6.38 0.90 5.48
C VAL A 46 5.28 1.12 6.50
N THR A 47 5.58 0.97 7.80
CA THR A 47 4.58 1.14 8.86
C THR A 47 4.01 2.56 8.91
N ASN A 48 4.85 3.58 8.65
CA ASN A 48 4.39 4.96 8.57
C ASN A 48 3.46 5.23 7.37
N VAL A 49 3.72 4.61 6.22
CA VAL A 49 2.86 4.74 5.03
C VAL A 49 1.54 4.00 5.24
N ASP A 50 1.59 2.79 5.81
CA ASP A 50 0.41 2.03 6.19
C ASP A 50 -0.51 2.84 7.12
N GLN A 51 0.07 3.42 8.18
CA GLN A 51 -0.68 4.27 9.10
C GLN A 51 -1.27 5.50 8.38
N ALA A 52 -0.51 6.17 7.51
CA ALA A 52 -1.00 7.32 6.77
C ALA A 52 -2.17 6.97 5.82
N ILE A 53 -2.20 5.76 5.28
CA ILE A 53 -3.32 5.25 4.46
C ILE A 53 -4.58 5.07 5.32
N TYR A 54 -4.46 4.49 6.51
CA TYR A 54 -5.60 4.37 7.43
C TYR A 54 -6.07 5.73 7.94
N ASP A 55 -5.16 6.61 8.35
CA ASP A 55 -5.51 7.95 8.81
C ASP A 55 -6.29 8.72 7.74
N PHE A 56 -5.90 8.59 6.46
CA PHE A 56 -6.65 9.16 5.36
C PHE A 56 -8.03 8.52 5.22
N ALA A 57 -8.11 7.18 5.21
CA ALA A 57 -9.38 6.47 5.03
C ALA A 57 -10.40 6.80 6.14
N ASP A 58 -9.94 6.91 7.38
CA ASP A 58 -10.77 7.24 8.53
C ASP A 58 -11.17 8.72 8.56
N GLY A 59 -10.27 9.61 8.10
CA GLY A 59 -10.50 11.06 8.02
C GLY A 59 -11.35 11.51 6.84
N HIS A 60 -11.51 10.66 5.81
CA HIS A 60 -12.17 10.98 4.55
C HIS A 60 -13.24 9.94 4.17
N PRO A 61 -14.32 9.80 4.97
CA PRO A 61 -15.40 8.85 4.68
C PRO A 61 -16.09 9.09 3.33
N GLU A 62 -16.03 10.31 2.79
CA GLU A 62 -16.53 10.66 1.46
C GLU A 62 -15.83 9.91 0.31
N TYR A 63 -14.67 9.28 0.57
CA TYR A 63 -13.99 8.42 -0.40
C TYR A 63 -14.52 6.98 -0.40
N GLU A 64 -15.39 6.61 0.56
CA GLU A 64 -16.04 5.30 0.63
C GLU A 64 -15.07 4.10 0.51
N LEU A 65 -13.85 4.24 1.02
CA LEU A 65 -12.77 3.26 0.81
C LEU A 65 -13.04 1.89 1.46
N THR A 66 -14.07 1.76 2.29
CA THR A 66 -14.59 0.45 2.72
C THR A 66 -15.03 -0.42 1.53
N HIS A 67 -15.40 0.21 0.42
CA HIS A 67 -15.79 -0.41 -0.86
C HIS A 67 -14.64 -0.41 -1.89
N TYR A 68 -13.38 -0.41 -1.44
CA TYR A 68 -12.20 -0.32 -2.34
C TYR A 68 -12.23 -1.34 -3.49
N ARG A 69 -12.77 -2.55 -3.29
CA ARG A 69 -12.89 -3.55 -4.38
C ARG A 69 -13.82 -3.09 -5.50
N ASP A 70 -14.99 -2.56 -5.14
CA ASP A 70 -15.98 -2.04 -6.09
C ASP A 70 -15.43 -0.78 -6.81
N ILE A 71 -14.67 0.04 -6.08
CA ILE A 71 -13.96 1.21 -6.63
C ILE A 71 -12.88 0.77 -7.64
N LEU A 72 -12.13 -0.29 -7.35
CA LEU A 72 -11.17 -0.83 -8.31
C LEU A 72 -11.89 -1.36 -9.55
N GLU A 73 -12.93 -2.18 -9.38
CA GLU A 73 -13.66 -2.82 -10.47
C GLU A 73 -14.28 -1.80 -11.44
N ARG A 74 -14.96 -0.77 -10.92
CA ARG A 74 -15.55 0.29 -11.78
C ARG A 74 -14.50 1.12 -12.54
N ASN A 75 -13.25 1.10 -12.08
CA ASN A 75 -12.10 1.71 -12.75
C ASN A 75 -11.33 0.71 -13.62
N GLY A 76 -11.90 -0.48 -13.87
CA GLY A 76 -11.30 -1.50 -14.73
C GLY A 76 -10.13 -2.25 -14.09
N LEU A 77 -10.03 -2.23 -12.75
CA LEU A 77 -8.94 -2.85 -11.99
C LEU A 77 -9.45 -4.02 -11.15
N GLU A 78 -8.73 -5.13 -11.20
CA GLU A 78 -8.98 -6.28 -10.31
C GLU A 78 -8.16 -6.14 -9.03
N TRP A 79 -8.75 -6.52 -7.88
CA TRP A 79 -8.02 -6.63 -6.61
C TRP A 79 -7.18 -7.91 -6.57
N GLY A 80 -6.08 -7.90 -7.32
CA GLY A 80 -5.09 -8.96 -7.36
C GLY A 80 -3.69 -8.39 -7.53
N ARG A 81 -2.69 -9.02 -6.91
CA ARG A 81 -1.30 -8.50 -6.86
C ARG A 81 -0.78 -8.06 -8.23
N GLN A 82 -0.87 -8.93 -9.24
CA GLN A 82 -0.35 -8.63 -10.58
C GLN A 82 -1.14 -7.52 -11.27
N ALA A 83 -2.47 -7.53 -11.17
CA ALA A 83 -3.34 -6.55 -11.78
C ALA A 83 -3.09 -5.16 -11.20
N MET A 84 -3.09 -5.04 -9.87
CA MET A 84 -2.81 -3.78 -9.17
C MET A 84 -1.40 -3.26 -9.47
N SER A 85 -0.39 -4.13 -9.43
CA SER A 85 1.00 -3.73 -9.69
C SER A 85 1.22 -3.29 -11.13
N ARG A 86 0.39 -3.70 -12.09
CA ARG A 86 0.51 -3.30 -13.49
C ARG A 86 -0.48 -2.21 -13.90
N ALA A 87 -1.32 -1.75 -12.96
CA ALA A 87 -2.29 -0.70 -13.22
C ALA A 87 -1.60 0.53 -13.82
N ASP A 88 -2.14 1.01 -14.93
CA ASP A 88 -1.86 2.36 -15.41
C ASP A 88 -2.67 3.34 -14.56
N VAL A 89 -1.97 4.27 -13.93
CA VAL A 89 -2.56 5.20 -12.96
C VAL A 89 -2.62 6.63 -13.45
N SER A 90 -2.16 6.91 -14.69
CA SER A 90 -2.10 8.28 -15.23
C SER A 90 -3.45 8.98 -15.23
N ASP A 91 -4.51 8.22 -15.50
CA ASP A 91 -5.87 8.73 -15.69
C ASP A 91 -6.77 8.44 -14.48
N LEU A 92 -6.26 7.72 -13.47
CA LEU A 92 -7.02 7.43 -12.26
C LEU A 92 -7.19 8.68 -11.41
N ASP A 93 -8.39 8.85 -10.85
CA ASP A 93 -8.68 9.88 -9.87
C ASP A 93 -8.14 9.53 -8.49
N GLY A 94 -8.25 10.48 -7.54
CA GLY A 94 -7.75 10.29 -6.19
C GLY A 94 -8.43 9.13 -5.46
N GLN A 95 -9.70 8.86 -5.75
CA GLN A 95 -10.46 7.80 -5.10
C GLN A 95 -9.99 6.41 -5.55
N ALA A 96 -9.79 6.23 -6.85
CA ALA A 96 -9.24 5.00 -7.42
C ALA A 96 -7.82 4.72 -6.94
N VAL A 97 -6.98 5.75 -6.86
CA VAL A 97 -5.60 5.61 -6.36
C VAL A 97 -5.58 5.30 -4.87
N MET A 98 -6.46 5.91 -4.06
CA MET A 98 -6.61 5.55 -2.65
C MET A 98 -7.15 4.13 -2.47
N ALA A 99 -8.03 3.65 -3.35
CA ALA A 99 -8.50 2.27 -3.34
C ALA A 99 -7.37 1.26 -3.65
N LEU A 100 -6.43 1.60 -4.54
CA LEU A 100 -5.21 0.80 -4.76
C LEU A 100 -4.36 0.71 -3.49
N LEU A 101 -4.09 1.84 -2.85
CA LEU A 101 -3.29 1.92 -1.62
C LEU A 101 -3.92 1.12 -0.48
N LEU A 102 -5.21 1.34 -0.20
CA LEU A 102 -5.92 0.60 0.85
C LEU A 102 -6.05 -0.88 0.49
N GLY A 103 -6.27 -1.21 -0.78
CA GLY A 103 -6.31 -2.58 -1.27
C GLY A 103 -4.99 -3.32 -1.04
N ALA A 104 -3.85 -2.64 -1.20
CA ALA A 104 -2.52 -3.23 -0.99
C ALA A 104 -2.26 -3.50 0.51
N VAL A 105 -2.57 -2.53 1.38
CA VAL A 105 -2.52 -2.69 2.83
C VAL A 105 -3.44 -3.83 3.30
N ARG A 106 -4.66 -3.91 2.76
CA ARG A 106 -5.62 -4.96 3.10
C ARG A 106 -5.17 -6.34 2.64
N ALA A 107 -4.41 -6.44 1.54
CA ALA A 107 -3.89 -7.70 1.02
C ALA A 107 -2.92 -8.38 2.00
N GLU A 108 -2.21 -7.61 2.83
CA GLU A 108 -1.31 -8.15 3.87
C GLU A 108 -2.05 -9.05 4.86
N ARG A 109 -3.33 -8.78 5.15
CA ARG A 109 -4.14 -9.62 6.05
C ARG A 109 -4.45 -11.01 5.47
N PHE A 110 -4.21 -11.23 4.18
CA PHE A 110 -4.50 -12.49 3.48
C PHE A 110 -3.24 -13.26 3.09
N CYS A 111 -2.14 -12.55 2.89
CA CYS A 111 -0.85 -13.15 2.55
C CYS A 111 0.25 -12.27 3.11
N ASP A 112 1.00 -12.81 4.07
CA ASP A 112 2.17 -12.13 4.61
C ASP A 112 3.13 -11.75 3.47
N GLY A 113 3.65 -10.53 3.53
CA GLY A 113 4.54 -9.95 2.53
C GLY A 113 3.86 -9.48 1.25
N ALA A 114 2.53 -9.47 1.16
CA ALA A 114 1.82 -8.87 0.02
C ALA A 114 2.13 -7.37 -0.09
N LEU A 115 2.10 -6.63 1.02
CA LEU A 115 2.42 -5.21 1.07
C LEU A 115 3.89 -4.97 0.74
N LEU A 116 4.81 -5.79 1.29
CA LEU A 116 6.23 -5.75 0.95
C LEU A 116 6.44 -5.81 -0.58
N GLY A 117 5.74 -6.74 -1.25
CA GLY A 117 5.82 -6.90 -2.69
C GLY A 117 5.45 -5.64 -3.48
N PHE A 118 4.48 -4.85 -3.03
CA PHE A 118 4.06 -3.59 -3.68
C PHE A 118 5.03 -2.42 -3.40
N PHE A 119 5.76 -2.46 -2.29
CA PHE A 119 6.85 -1.52 -2.04
C PHE A 119 8.05 -1.83 -2.94
N GLU A 120 8.46 -3.10 -2.98
CA GLU A 120 9.63 -3.57 -3.72
C GLU A 120 9.49 -3.39 -5.24
N ASP A 121 8.30 -3.57 -5.80
CA ASP A 121 8.05 -3.35 -7.22
C ASP A 121 7.76 -1.89 -7.60
N GLY A 122 7.78 -0.99 -6.61
CA GLY A 122 7.58 0.44 -6.78
C GLY A 122 6.13 0.87 -6.99
N SER A 123 5.15 -0.02 -6.81
CA SER A 123 3.72 0.31 -6.94
C SER A 123 3.29 1.39 -5.96
N ILE A 124 3.63 1.27 -4.68
CA ILE A 124 3.30 2.29 -3.67
C ILE A 124 3.85 3.66 -4.07
N ARG A 125 5.11 3.71 -4.53
CA ARG A 125 5.72 4.97 -4.99
C ARG A 125 4.95 5.56 -6.17
N ARG A 126 4.60 4.77 -7.19
CA ARG A 126 3.84 5.25 -8.36
C ARG A 126 2.47 5.81 -7.98
N TRP A 127 1.76 5.14 -7.08
CA TRP A 127 0.44 5.60 -6.61
C TRP A 127 0.55 6.89 -5.80
N LEU A 128 1.55 7.02 -4.92
CA LEU A 128 1.79 8.27 -4.19
C LEU A 128 2.22 9.43 -5.11
N LEU A 129 3.01 9.15 -6.15
CA LEU A 129 3.35 10.16 -7.17
C LEU A 129 2.10 10.66 -7.89
N ARG A 130 1.19 9.75 -8.26
CA ARG A 130 -0.08 10.11 -8.88
C ARG A 130 -0.94 11.00 -7.98
N LEU A 131 -1.05 10.69 -6.68
CA LEU A 131 -1.75 11.56 -5.73
C LEU A 131 -1.12 12.95 -5.64
N ARG A 132 0.22 13.03 -5.68
CA ARG A 132 0.94 14.31 -5.70
C ARG A 132 0.66 15.10 -6.98
N GLU A 133 0.57 14.44 -8.12
CA GLU A 133 0.17 15.07 -9.39
C GLU A 133 -1.24 15.63 -9.34
N ILE A 134 -2.19 14.92 -8.71
CA ILE A 134 -3.57 15.40 -8.53
C ILE A 134 -3.60 16.65 -7.66
N ASP A 135 -2.88 16.67 -6.53
CA ASP A 135 -2.77 17.86 -5.67
C ASP A 135 -2.17 19.07 -6.43
N ASN A 136 -1.14 18.84 -7.24
CA ASN A 136 -0.48 19.90 -8.01
C ASN A 136 -1.29 20.34 -9.24
N GLY A 137 -1.98 19.41 -9.92
CA GLY A 137 -2.78 19.66 -11.11
C GLY A 137 -4.09 20.38 -10.81
N GLY A 138 -4.66 20.19 -9.62
CA GLY A 138 -5.80 20.97 -9.12
C GLY A 138 -5.49 22.44 -8.82
N SER A 139 -4.22 22.85 -8.95
CA SER A 139 -3.78 24.24 -8.73
C SER A 139 -3.89 25.13 -9.97
N ASN A 140 -4.31 24.59 -11.12
CA ASN A 140 -4.39 25.34 -12.39
C ASN A 140 -5.80 25.89 -12.73
N GLU A 141 -6.72 25.88 -11.76
CA GLU A 141 -8.07 26.47 -11.89
C GLU A 141 -8.40 27.40 -10.70
N ARG A 142 -7.55 28.39 -10.42
CA ARG A 142 -7.87 29.52 -9.54
C ARG A 142 -7.46 30.86 -10.15
#